data_AF-A0A3D1SB87-F1
#
_entry.id   AF-A0A3D1SB87-F1
#
_cell.length_a   1.000
_cell.length_b   1.000
_cell.length_c   1.000
_cell.angle_alpha   90.00
_cell.angle_beta   90.00
_cell.angle_gamma   90.00
#
_symmetry.space_group_name_H-M   'P 1'
#
loop_
_entity.id
_entity.type
_entity.pdbx_description
1 polymer ?
#
loop_
_entity_poly.entity_id
_entity_poly.type
_entity_poly.pdbx_seq_one_letter_code
_entity_poly.pdbx_strand_id
1 'polypeptide(L)'
;GIKNSADFYTRSGITLLRDSVLQTNGLTIIGREDHSRKNRKTLPELIRNSDSRTFSILLNHQPYDLDEAVREGIDFQFSGHTHRGQVFPASLITDKIFELSQGYIQKKNTHFYVSS
;
A
#
# COMPACT_ATOMS: atom_id res chain seq x y z
N GLY A 1 -21.76 6.58 -2.84
CA GLY A 1 -20.79 7.04 -1.82
C GLY A 1 -20.08 5.86 -1.18
N ILE A 2 -19.00 6.09 -0.42
CA ILE A 2 -18.09 5.05 0.13
C ILE A 2 -18.83 3.89 0.81
N LYS A 3 -19.90 4.17 1.56
CA LYS A 3 -20.71 3.14 2.24
C LYS A 3 -21.34 2.15 1.25
N ASN A 4 -21.99 2.66 0.20
CA ASN A 4 -22.61 1.82 -0.83
C ASN A 4 -21.58 0.96 -1.58
N SER A 5 -20.37 1.49 -1.78
CA SER A 5 -19.27 0.74 -2.41
C SER A 5 -18.76 -0.37 -1.49
N ALA A 6 -18.57 -0.09 -0.20
CA ALA A 6 -18.19 -1.10 0.79
C ALA A 6 -19.24 -2.22 0.88
N ASP A 7 -20.52 -1.86 0.94
CA ASP A 7 -21.62 -2.83 0.98
C ASP A 7 -21.66 -3.69 -0.29
N PHE A 8 -21.36 -3.11 -1.45
CA PHE A 8 -21.25 -3.86 -2.71
C PHE A 8 -20.12 -4.90 -2.66
N TYR A 9 -18.92 -4.52 -2.20
CA TYR A 9 -17.79 -5.44 -2.09
C TYR A 9 -18.12 -6.63 -1.19
N THR A 10 -18.66 -6.35 0.00
CA THR A 10 -19.06 -7.40 0.96
C THR A 10 -20.09 -8.35 0.35
N ARG A 11 -21.14 -7.84 -0.30
CA ARG A 11 -22.16 -8.69 -0.98
C ARG A 11 -21.62 -9.50 -2.15
N SER A 12 -20.49 -9.07 -2.72
CA SER A 12 -19.82 -9.76 -3.83
C SER A 12 -18.78 -10.78 -3.36
N GLY A 13 -18.66 -11.01 -2.04
CA GLY A 13 -17.65 -11.92 -1.47
C GLY A 13 -16.24 -11.34 -1.42
N ILE A 14 -16.09 -10.02 -1.54
CA ILE A 14 -14.80 -9.33 -1.51
C ILE A 14 -14.54 -8.80 -0.10
N THR A 15 -13.43 -9.22 0.50
CA THR A 15 -12.93 -8.67 1.77
C THR A 15 -12.20 -7.36 1.50
N LEU A 16 -12.84 -6.24 1.83
CA LEU A 16 -12.23 -4.93 1.72
C LEU A 16 -11.28 -4.68 2.89
N LEU A 17 -9.98 -4.50 2.60
CA LEU A 17 -8.98 -4.15 3.62
C LEU A 17 -8.76 -2.63 3.68
N ARG A 18 -8.99 -2.02 4.85
CA ARG A 18 -8.83 -0.58 5.11
C ARG A 18 -8.35 -0.36 6.52
N ASP A 19 -7.07 0.01 6.67
CA ASP A 19 -6.37 0.02 7.96
C ASP A 19 -6.68 -1.25 8.78
N SER A 20 -6.64 -2.38 8.08
CA SER A 20 -6.92 -3.72 8.57
C SER A 20 -5.93 -4.73 8.02
N VAL A 21 -5.68 -5.77 8.81
CA VAL A 21 -4.74 -6.84 8.50
C VAL A 21 -5.50 -8.16 8.36
N LEU A 22 -5.14 -8.96 7.35
CA LEU A 22 -5.63 -10.32 7.14
C LEU A 22 -4.44 -11.28 7.21
N GLN A 23 -4.53 -12.31 8.05
CA GLN A 23 -3.48 -13.31 8.18
C GLN A 23 -3.98 -14.68 7.73
N THR A 24 -3.24 -15.34 6.84
CA THR A 24 -3.63 -16.64 6.28
C THR A 24 -2.41 -17.37 5.72
N ASN A 25 -2.29 -18.68 5.96
CA ASN A 25 -1.31 -19.55 5.32
C ASN A 25 0.14 -19.00 5.27
N GLY A 26 0.62 -18.43 6.38
CA GLY A 26 1.97 -17.86 6.44
C GLY A 26 2.13 -16.52 5.71
N LEU A 27 1.04 -15.88 5.32
CA LEU A 27 0.97 -14.54 4.75
C LEU A 27 0.26 -13.58 5.71
N THR A 28 0.75 -12.34 5.73
CA THR A 28 0.08 -11.20 6.37
C THR A 28 -0.18 -10.14 5.32
N ILE A 29 -1.45 -9.96 4.94
CA ILE A 29 -1.88 -8.95 3.96
C ILE A 29 -2.38 -7.72 4.71
N ILE A 30 -1.77 -6.57 4.45
CA ILE A 30 -1.99 -5.32 5.17
C ILE A 30 -2.60 -4.33 4.19
N GLY A 31 -3.89 -4.02 4.35
CA GLY A 31 -4.54 -2.97 3.57
C GLY A 31 -4.49 -1.65 4.31
N ARG A 32 -3.76 -0.68 3.77
CA ARG A 32 -3.64 0.66 4.36
C ARG A 32 -4.63 1.62 3.71
N GLU A 33 -5.29 2.42 4.53
CA GLU A 33 -6.21 3.45 4.06
C GLU A 33 -5.44 4.52 3.25
N ASP A 34 -6.12 5.13 2.27
CA ASP A 34 -5.53 6.15 1.42
C ASP A 34 -5.08 7.40 2.19
N HIS A 35 -4.00 8.02 1.71
CA HIS A 35 -3.39 9.20 2.34
C HIS A 35 -4.34 10.40 2.45
N SER A 36 -5.38 10.50 1.61
CA SER A 36 -6.41 11.56 1.70
C SER A 36 -7.31 11.46 2.94
N ARG A 37 -7.27 10.35 3.69
CA ARG A 37 -8.15 10.11 4.83
C ARG A 37 -7.52 10.61 6.13
N LYS A 38 -8.19 11.55 6.79
CA LYS A 38 -7.70 12.21 8.04
C LYS A 38 -7.39 11.26 9.20
N ASN A 39 -8.06 10.11 9.27
CA ASN A 39 -7.92 9.15 10.38
C ASN A 39 -7.10 7.91 9.97
N ARG A 40 -6.25 8.02 8.94
CA ARG A 40 -5.36 6.96 8.50
C ARG A 40 -4.38 6.60 9.62
N LYS A 41 -4.25 5.31 9.94
CA LYS A 41 -3.26 4.81 10.90
C LYS A 41 -1.84 4.91 10.34
N THR A 42 -0.88 5.13 11.22
CA THR A 42 0.53 4.90 10.89
C THR A 42 0.77 3.42 10.62
N LEU A 43 1.81 3.06 9.84
CA LEU A 43 2.10 1.66 9.59
C LEU A 43 2.39 0.87 10.89
N PRO A 44 3.20 1.38 11.84
CA PRO A 44 3.43 0.70 13.12
C PRO A 44 2.14 0.43 13.92
N GLU A 45 1.21 1.41 13.97
CA GLU A 45 -0.08 1.22 14.65
C GLU A 45 -0.93 0.14 13.99
N LEU A 46 -0.89 0.08 12.66
CA LEU A 46 -1.66 -0.88 11.87
C LEU A 46 -1.19 -2.32 12.08
N ILE A 47 0.13 -2.53 12.17
CA ILE A 47 0.74 -3.87 12.24
C ILE A 47 1.09 -4.32 13.67
N ARG A 48 0.83 -3.49 14.69
CA ARG A 48 1.26 -3.74 16.08
C ARG A 48 0.97 -5.15 16.61
N ASN A 49 -0.13 -5.76 16.17
CA ASN A 49 -0.59 -7.08 16.62
C ASN A 49 -0.47 -8.17 15.54
N SER A 50 0.22 -7.91 14.42
CA SER A 50 0.42 -8.91 13.36
C SER A 50 1.62 -9.81 13.63
N ASP A 51 1.59 -11.03 13.10
CA ASP A 51 2.67 -12.02 13.22
C ASP A 51 3.81 -11.68 12.25
N SER A 52 4.94 -11.23 12.79
CA SER A 52 6.14 -10.84 12.03
C SER A 52 6.92 -12.03 11.43
N ARG A 53 6.53 -13.28 11.71
CA ARG A 53 7.18 -14.47 11.15
C ARG A 53 6.61 -14.90 9.80
N THR A 54 5.54 -14.24 9.37
CA THR A 54 4.85 -14.50 8.10
C THR A 54 5.33 -13.53 7.03
N PHE A 55 5.23 -13.93 5.76
CA PHE A 55 5.56 -13.03 4.65
C PHE A 55 4.49 -11.95 4.52
N SER A 56 4.91 -10.69 4.57
CA SER A 56 4.05 -9.53 4.66
C SER A 56 3.89 -8.82 3.30
N ILE A 57 2.62 -8.57 2.92
CA ILE A 57 2.26 -7.82 1.72
C ILE A 57 1.49 -6.56 2.13
N LEU A 58 2.11 -5.40 1.95
CA LEU A 58 1.50 -4.10 2.18
C LEU A 58 0.84 -3.59 0.89
N LEU A 59 -0.48 -3.44 0.94
CA LEU A 59 -1.27 -2.77 -0.09
C LEU A 59 -1.42 -1.30 0.34
N ASN A 60 -0.62 -0.42 -0.27
CA ASN A 60 -0.63 1.01 0.03
C ASN A 60 -0.82 1.79 -1.26
N HIS A 61 -1.90 2.57 -1.32
CA HIS A 61 -2.37 3.17 -2.56
C HIS A 61 -1.35 4.02 -3.31
N GLN A 62 -0.54 4.79 -2.58
CA GLN A 62 0.44 5.73 -3.11
C GLN A 62 1.84 5.39 -2.55
N PRO A 63 2.90 5.40 -3.38
CA PRO A 63 4.25 5.02 -2.96
C PRO A 63 4.99 6.16 -2.23
N TYR A 64 4.36 6.74 -1.19
CA TYR A 64 5.02 7.71 -0.32
C TYR A 64 5.80 7.01 0.80
N ASP A 65 6.93 7.60 1.19
CA ASP A 65 7.79 7.17 2.31
C ASP A 65 8.04 5.66 2.32
N LEU A 66 8.71 5.16 1.27
CA LEU A 66 9.06 3.74 1.16
C LEU A 66 9.94 3.27 2.33
N ASP A 67 10.66 4.19 2.98
CA ASP A 67 11.47 3.88 4.14
C ASP A 67 10.64 3.47 5.36
N GLU A 68 9.37 3.87 5.47
CA GLU A 68 8.47 3.37 6.52
C GLU A 68 8.28 1.86 6.40
N ALA A 69 7.98 1.35 5.20
CA ALA A 69 7.82 -0.09 4.96
C ALA A 69 9.14 -0.85 5.24
N VAL A 70 10.28 -0.26 4.89
CA VAL A 70 11.61 -0.83 5.19
C VAL A 70 11.88 -0.89 6.70
N ARG A 71 11.57 0.19 7.45
CA ARG A 71 11.78 0.25 8.91
C ARG A 71 10.90 -0.76 9.65
N GLU A 72 9.66 -0.91 9.20
CA GLU A 72 8.69 -1.84 9.79
C GLU A 72 8.87 -3.30 9.33
N GLY A 73 9.88 -3.58 8.50
CA GLY A 73 10.23 -4.94 8.10
C GLY A 73 9.21 -5.59 7.15
N ILE A 74 8.53 -4.80 6.32
CA ILE A 74 7.63 -5.32 5.30
C ILE A 74 8.44 -6.06 4.22
N ASP A 75 7.95 -7.20 3.74
CA ASP A 75 8.64 -7.99 2.71
C ASP A 75 8.31 -7.46 1.31
N PHE A 76 7.03 -7.16 1.05
CA PHE A 76 6.58 -6.65 -0.24
C PHE A 76 5.53 -5.54 -0.10
N GLN A 77 5.68 -4.45 -0.85
CA GLN A 77 4.67 -3.41 -0.99
C GLN A 77 4.19 -3.28 -2.44
N PHE A 78 2.87 -3.30 -2.62
CA PHE A 78 2.21 -2.94 -3.87
C PHE A 78 1.56 -1.56 -3.75
N SER A 79 1.84 -0.71 -4.73
CA SER A 79 1.29 0.65 -4.82
C SER A 79 0.86 0.98 -6.25
N GLY A 80 0.11 2.08 -6.41
CA GLY A 80 -0.26 2.57 -7.72
C GLY A 80 -0.45 4.09 -7.73
N HIS A 81 -1.41 4.56 -8.52
CA HIS A 81 -1.89 5.95 -8.57
C HIS A 81 -0.97 7.02 -9.15
N THR A 82 0.28 6.71 -9.43
CA THR A 82 1.20 7.70 -9.99
C THR A 82 0.87 8.04 -11.44
N HIS A 83 0.27 7.11 -12.20
CA HIS A 83 -0.03 7.16 -13.64
C HIS A 83 1.11 7.75 -14.52
N ARG A 84 2.32 7.81 -13.97
CA ARG A 84 3.45 8.61 -14.46
C ARG A 84 3.08 9.99 -15.03
N GLY A 85 2.04 10.62 -14.48
CA GLY A 85 1.51 11.90 -14.93
C GLY A 85 0.71 11.89 -16.24
N GLN A 86 0.44 10.75 -16.89
CA GLN A 86 -0.33 10.51 -18.16
C GLN A 86 0.06 11.34 -19.40
N VAL A 87 0.59 12.56 -19.25
CA VAL A 87 0.91 13.56 -20.26
C VAL A 87 2.13 14.37 -19.83
N PHE A 88 3.00 14.70 -20.77
CA PHE A 88 4.12 15.61 -20.54
C PHE A 88 3.60 17.04 -20.28
N PRO A 89 4.16 17.82 -19.32
CA PRO A 89 5.33 17.54 -18.49
C PRO A 89 5.00 16.97 -17.09
N ALA A 90 3.74 16.59 -16.81
CA ALA A 90 3.33 16.13 -15.49
C ALA A 90 4.12 14.89 -15.01
N SER A 91 4.59 14.07 -15.95
CA SER A 91 5.51 12.96 -15.69
C SER A 91 6.80 13.37 -14.95
N LEU A 92 7.39 14.51 -15.31
CA LEU A 92 8.60 15.05 -14.68
C LEU A 92 8.34 15.50 -13.23
N ILE A 93 7.11 15.97 -12.96
CA ILE A 93 6.71 16.38 -11.61
C ILE A 93 6.48 15.13 -10.75
N THR A 94 5.81 14.10 -11.28
CA THR A 94 5.62 12.84 -10.55
C THR A 94 6.94 12.13 -10.27
N ASP A 95 7.89 12.12 -11.21
CA ASP A 95 9.22 11.54 -11.02
C ASP A 95 10.05 12.31 -9.96
N LYS A 96 9.71 13.58 -9.69
CA LYS A 96 10.36 14.39 -8.65
C LYS A 96 9.73 14.23 -7.27
N ILE A 97 8.44 13.88 -7.21
CA ILE A 97 7.69 13.72 -5.95
C ILE A 97 7.84 12.32 -5.38
N PHE A 98 7.82 11.30 -6.24
CA PHE A 98 7.88 9.90 -5.82
C PHE A 98 9.26 9.32 -6.03
N GLU A 99 9.77 8.63 -5.01
CA GLU A 99 11.01 7.86 -5.11
C GLU A 99 10.91 6.76 -6.18
N LEU A 100 9.74 6.14 -6.30
CA LEU A 100 9.41 5.20 -7.37
C LEU A 100 8.07 5.59 -8.01
N SER A 101 8.10 6.16 -9.21
CA SER A 101 6.89 6.52 -9.95
C SER A 101 6.26 5.35 -10.71
N GLN A 102 7.04 4.35 -11.14
CA GLN A 102 6.51 3.15 -11.81
C GLN A 102 7.56 2.02 -11.77
N GLY A 103 7.11 0.77 -11.72
CA GLY A 103 7.95 -0.41 -11.90
C GLY A 103 8.37 -1.03 -10.57
N TYR A 104 9.57 -1.60 -10.53
CA TYR A 104 10.06 -2.39 -9.40
C TYR A 104 11.37 -1.83 -8.85
N ILE A 105 11.49 -1.78 -7.52
CA ILE A 105 12.77 -1.60 -6.82
C ILE A 105 12.83 -2.51 -5.59
N GLN A 106 14.03 -2.76 -5.10
CA GLN A 106 14.29 -3.36 -3.80
C GLN A 106 15.07 -2.39 -2.94
N LYS A 107 14.61 -2.17 -1.69
CA LYS A 107 15.35 -1.42 -0.67
C LYS A 107 15.58 -2.33 0.53
N LYS A 108 16.84 -2.65 0.81
CA LYS A 108 17.23 -3.67 1.81
C LYS A 108 16.49 -4.99 1.52
N ASN A 109 15.64 -5.43 2.45
CA ASN A 109 14.89 -6.68 2.33
C ASN A 109 13.45 -6.46 1.82
N THR A 110 13.04 -5.22 1.57
CA THR A 110 11.68 -4.89 1.12
C THR A 110 11.64 -4.69 -0.38
N HIS A 111 10.70 -5.38 -1.02
CA HIS A 111 10.41 -5.28 -2.45
C HIS A 111 9.24 -4.32 -2.68
N PHE A 112 9.35 -3.47 -3.70
CA PHE A 112 8.31 -2.51 -4.07
C PHE A 112 7.91 -2.70 -5.51
N TYR A 113 6.61 -2.70 -5.78
CA TYR A 113 6.07 -2.62 -7.13
C TYR A 113 4.99 -1.54 -7.23
N VAL A 114 5.17 -0.63 -8.19
CA VAL A 114 4.25 0.48 -8.47
C VAL A 114 3.64 0.30 -9.86
N SER A 115 2.33 0.07 -9.91
CA SER A 115 1.58 0.01 -11.17
C SER A 115 1.12 1.40 -11.63
N SER A 116 1.03 1.61 -12.95
CA SER A 116 0.46 2.82 -13.58
C SER A 116 -1.00 2.66 -13.93
#